data_AF-A0A9P8BA62-F1
#
_entry.id   AF-A0A9P8BA62-F1
#
_cell.length_a   1.000
_cell.length_b   1.000
_cell.length_c   1.000
_cell.angle_alpha   90.00
_cell.angle_beta   90.00
_cell.angle_gamma   90.00
#
_symmetry.space_group_name_H-M   'P 1'
#
loop_
_entity.id
_entity.type
_entity.pdbx_description
1 polymer ?
#
loop_
_entity_poly.entity_id
_entity_poly.type
_entity_poly.pdbx_seq_one_letter_code
_entity_poly.pdbx_strand_id
1 'polypeptide(L)'
;MMIKPVVLTILAVLATPTFSATIIRRGASTSPSLDTTQLTPPAPPQGQNAVVQVQLYDGGMSGLSNPVSGAFLGWSIELSIVDTLIGESASSINPQFLNYANTLAARGGGVTIRVGGNTQDKAILDTNSTGGDIISKTNDSGSTASTNTPIIDFTVELFKAMQTVGSLVKVGWFFGIPFVALDVDGNAGLIVQNSMTYLGNSLLGLQMANEPDLYAKDSKRGSTYGIPDFIADTATMIQRLPITSPIIAGPSVCCNWDVNAVMSGGYLTQFASSIKVIDVIHYPNNNCKTGSSAVVPQSVLASYLSHTNVQGLVSPYLGAVQTALAAGKPFVMMETNTASCAGFPGVSNSFASALWGIDYGMQMAYGNFSYALYHFGGQNAYYNPFTAPIDNTTQWTTGPIFYANLVVAEALGQS
;
A
#
# COMPACT_ATOMS: atom_id res chain seq x y z
N MET A 1 15.89 14.12 -36.46
CA MET A 1 15.25 14.20 -35.15
C MET A 1 13.90 14.87 -35.37
N MET A 2 12.80 14.11 -35.35
CA MET A 2 11.47 14.68 -35.60
C MET A 2 10.88 15.11 -34.26
N ILE A 3 10.72 16.41 -34.09
CA ILE A 3 10.05 17.00 -32.93
C ILE A 3 8.54 16.89 -33.20
N LYS A 4 7.81 16.11 -32.41
CA LYS A 4 6.33 16.10 -32.45
C LYS A 4 5.80 16.85 -31.23
N PRO A 5 5.40 18.12 -31.36
CA PRO A 5 4.71 18.81 -30.28
C PRO A 5 3.34 18.16 -30.05
N VAL A 6 3.06 17.73 -28.82
CA VAL A 6 1.72 17.31 -28.41
C VAL A 6 1.13 18.45 -27.58
N VAL A 7 0.15 19.14 -28.14
CA VAL A 7 -0.60 20.16 -27.41
C VAL A 7 -1.74 19.48 -26.67
N LEU A 8 -1.62 19.32 -25.36
CA LEU A 8 -2.77 19.00 -24.51
C LEU A 8 -3.53 20.28 -24.21
N THR A 9 -4.73 20.39 -24.77
CA THR A 9 -5.67 21.45 -24.40
C THR A 9 -6.46 20.96 -23.20
N ILE A 10 -6.33 21.62 -22.05
CA ILE A 10 -7.25 21.39 -20.94
C ILE A 10 -8.61 21.91 -21.40
N LEU A 11 -9.53 21.01 -21.72
CA LEU A 11 -10.93 21.37 -21.93
C LEU A 11 -11.45 21.87 -20.59
N ALA A 12 -11.57 23.18 -20.45
CA ALA A 12 -12.23 23.85 -19.33
C ALA A 12 -13.74 23.61 -19.41
N VAL A 13 -14.18 22.36 -19.43
CA VAL A 13 -15.51 22.02 -18.95
C VAL A 13 -15.32 21.79 -17.47
N LEU A 14 -15.46 22.85 -16.69
CA LEU A 14 -15.82 22.70 -15.28
C LEU A 14 -17.05 21.79 -15.30
N ALA A 15 -16.91 20.57 -14.79
CA ALA A 15 -18.05 19.68 -14.63
C ALA A 15 -19.06 20.47 -13.79
N THR A 16 -20.15 20.92 -14.43
CA THR A 16 -21.31 21.37 -13.69
C THR A 16 -21.70 20.22 -12.77
N PRO A 17 -21.92 20.45 -11.47
CA PRO A 17 -22.31 19.38 -10.55
C PRO A 17 -23.60 18.78 -11.11
N THR A 18 -23.48 17.62 -11.76
CA THR A 18 -24.62 16.91 -12.29
C THR A 18 -25.23 16.19 -11.10
N PHE A 19 -26.32 16.77 -10.61
CA PHE A 19 -27.32 16.20 -9.73
C PHE A 19 -26.84 15.21 -8.67
N SER A 20 -26.93 15.61 -7.40
CA SER A 20 -27.01 14.67 -6.28
C SER A 20 -28.10 13.64 -6.56
N ALA A 21 -27.71 12.39 -6.86
CA ALA A 21 -28.64 11.28 -6.76
C ALA A 21 -29.03 11.17 -5.29
N THR A 22 -30.25 11.57 -4.95
CA THR A 22 -30.82 11.31 -3.62
C THR A 22 -31.03 9.80 -3.52
N ILE A 23 -30.04 9.09 -2.98
CA ILE A 23 -30.26 7.73 -2.49
C ILE A 23 -31.11 7.88 -1.23
N ILE A 24 -32.42 7.70 -1.37
CA ILE A 24 -33.30 7.49 -0.22
C ILE A 24 -32.93 6.12 0.36
N ARG A 25 -32.08 6.08 1.39
CA ARG A 25 -31.84 4.87 2.19
C ARG A 25 -32.52 5.00 3.55
N ARG A 26 -33.34 4.00 3.85
CA ARG A 26 -33.91 3.74 5.17
C ARG A 26 -32.79 3.22 6.08
N GLY A 27 -32.55 3.92 7.18
CA GLY A 27 -31.65 3.49 8.26
C GLY A 27 -30.22 4.03 8.12
N ALA A 28 -29.75 4.72 9.15
CA ALA A 28 -28.36 5.17 9.29
C ALA A 28 -27.46 3.92 9.39
N SER A 29 -26.81 3.55 8.29
CA SER A 29 -25.69 2.62 8.32
C SER A 29 -24.45 3.38 8.79
N THR A 30 -23.79 2.87 9.82
CA THR A 30 -22.62 3.46 10.50
C THR A 30 -21.28 3.08 9.87
N SER A 31 -21.27 2.58 8.62
CA SER A 31 -20.04 2.17 7.93
C SER A 31 -19.32 3.36 7.29
N PRO A 32 -17.97 3.48 7.44
CA PRO A 32 -17.16 4.47 6.74
C PRO A 32 -17.35 4.51 5.22
N SER A 33 -17.63 3.35 4.60
CA SER A 33 -17.89 3.24 3.16
C SER A 33 -19.20 3.90 2.72
N LEU A 34 -20.13 4.14 3.65
CA LEU A 34 -21.44 4.75 3.42
C LEU A 34 -21.57 6.13 4.11
N ASP A 35 -20.51 6.60 4.75
CA ASP A 35 -20.47 7.92 5.37
C ASP A 35 -20.57 9.02 4.29
N THR A 36 -21.45 9.98 4.53
CA THR A 36 -21.78 11.07 3.61
C THR A 36 -21.22 12.42 4.04
N THR A 37 -20.28 12.44 5.00
CA THR A 37 -19.61 13.65 5.48
C THR A 37 -19.01 14.44 4.32
N GLN A 38 -19.44 15.70 4.20
CA GLN A 38 -18.92 16.64 3.20
C GLN A 38 -18.16 17.76 3.89
N LEU A 39 -16.97 18.04 3.38
CA LEU A 39 -16.12 19.15 3.80
C LEU A 39 -16.16 20.26 2.75
N THR A 40 -15.80 21.47 3.14
CA THR A 40 -15.72 22.61 2.24
C THR A 40 -14.32 22.65 1.62
N PRO A 41 -14.15 22.40 0.30
CA PRO A 41 -12.85 22.51 -0.36
C PRO A 41 -12.42 23.98 -0.48
N PRO A 42 -11.11 24.28 -0.57
CA PRO A 42 -10.64 25.62 -0.90
C PRO A 42 -11.08 26.03 -2.30
N ALA A 43 -11.10 27.34 -2.56
CA ALA A 43 -11.33 27.84 -3.93
C ALA A 43 -10.21 27.35 -4.87
N PRO A 44 -10.52 27.04 -6.14
CA PRO A 44 -9.51 26.69 -7.13
C PRO A 44 -8.45 27.79 -7.25
N PRO A 45 -7.16 27.45 -7.47
CA PRO A 45 -6.13 28.45 -7.69
C PRO A 45 -6.45 29.33 -8.90
N GLN A 46 -6.23 30.65 -8.79
CA GLN A 46 -6.44 31.58 -9.89
C GLN A 46 -5.20 31.68 -10.80
N GLY A 47 -5.42 32.07 -12.06
CA GLY A 47 -4.32 32.35 -13.01
C GLY A 47 -3.60 31.10 -13.56
N GLN A 48 -4.23 29.92 -13.53
CA GLN A 48 -3.65 28.73 -14.12
C GLN A 48 -3.61 28.84 -15.66
N ASN A 49 -2.46 28.49 -16.24
CA ASN A 49 -2.36 28.34 -17.69
C ASN A 49 -3.20 27.15 -18.15
N ALA A 50 -4.22 27.41 -18.96
CA ALA A 50 -5.08 26.36 -19.53
C ALA A 50 -4.38 25.47 -20.57
N VAL A 51 -3.14 25.83 -20.94
CA VAL A 51 -2.33 25.12 -21.94
C VAL A 51 -1.08 24.58 -21.26
N VAL A 52 -0.98 23.26 -21.21
CA VAL A 52 0.23 22.55 -20.78
C VAL A 52 0.91 22.00 -22.02
N GLN A 53 2.07 22.57 -22.36
CA GLN A 53 2.87 22.09 -23.48
C GLN A 53 3.64 20.85 -23.05
N VAL A 54 3.37 19.71 -23.70
CA VAL A 54 4.11 18.46 -23.47
C VAL A 54 5.02 18.21 -24.67
N GLN A 55 6.32 18.25 -24.42
CA GLN A 55 7.33 17.98 -25.42
C GLN A 55 7.86 16.56 -25.25
N LEU A 56 7.65 15.71 -26.25
CA LEU A 56 8.25 14.37 -26.31
C LEU A 56 9.52 14.43 -27.16
N TYR A 57 10.59 13.75 -26.72
CA TYR A 57 11.86 13.65 -27.42
C TYR A 57 12.12 12.21 -27.85
N ASP A 58 12.39 12.00 -29.15
CA ASP A 58 12.85 10.73 -29.66
C ASP A 58 14.19 10.35 -29.01
N GLY A 59 14.26 9.17 -28.39
CA GLY A 59 15.45 8.68 -27.69
C GLY A 59 15.57 9.08 -26.22
N GLY A 60 14.56 9.74 -25.65
CA GLY A 60 14.49 10.15 -24.25
C GLY A 60 15.09 11.55 -23.98
N MET A 61 15.07 11.95 -22.71
CA MET A 61 15.64 13.22 -22.24
C MET A 61 16.45 13.02 -20.96
N SER A 62 17.40 13.93 -20.70
CA SER A 62 18.11 13.93 -19.41
C SER A 62 17.11 14.21 -18.28
N GLY A 63 17.26 13.50 -17.16
CA GLY A 63 16.38 13.65 -16.00
C GLY A 63 15.04 12.90 -16.10
N LEU A 64 14.87 11.99 -17.08
CA LEU A 64 13.75 11.04 -17.04
C LEU A 64 13.84 10.14 -15.81
N SER A 65 12.68 9.78 -15.28
CA SER A 65 12.59 8.68 -14.32
C SER A 65 12.97 7.36 -15.00
N ASN A 66 13.17 6.33 -14.18
CA ASN A 66 13.19 4.96 -14.62
C ASN A 66 11.86 4.60 -15.32
N PRO A 67 11.85 3.57 -16.19
CA PRO A 67 10.61 3.04 -16.73
C PRO A 67 9.63 2.68 -15.62
N VAL A 68 8.39 3.13 -15.77
CA VAL A 68 7.34 2.95 -14.78
C VAL A 68 6.30 1.98 -15.34
N SER A 69 6.07 0.88 -14.63
CA SER A 69 5.07 -0.13 -15.01
C SER A 69 3.66 0.45 -14.94
N GLY A 70 2.76 0.06 -15.84
CA GLY A 70 1.33 0.37 -15.69
C GLY A 70 0.70 -0.22 -14.42
N ALA A 71 1.33 -1.23 -13.82
CA ALA A 71 0.96 -1.80 -12.53
C ALA A 71 1.57 -1.03 -11.32
N PHE A 72 2.04 0.21 -11.54
CA PHE A 72 2.72 1.04 -10.54
C PHE A 72 1.87 1.33 -9.29
N LEU A 73 0.63 1.83 -9.48
CA LEU A 73 -0.31 2.05 -8.37
C LEU A 73 -1.10 0.78 -8.07
N GLY A 74 -0.66 0.09 -7.02
CA GLY A 74 -1.24 -1.17 -6.57
C GLY A 74 -1.97 -1.07 -5.23
N TRP A 75 -2.05 -2.21 -4.54
CA TRP A 75 -2.79 -2.37 -3.29
C TRP A 75 -1.91 -2.96 -2.19
N SER A 76 -2.05 -2.45 -0.98
CA SER A 76 -1.48 -3.05 0.23
C SER A 76 -2.64 -3.53 1.09
N ILE A 77 -2.73 -4.82 1.37
CA ILE A 77 -3.87 -5.41 2.04
C ILE A 77 -3.41 -5.92 3.40
N GLU A 78 -4.07 -5.45 4.47
CA GLU A 78 -3.84 -5.99 5.80
C GLU A 78 -4.13 -7.51 5.80
N LEU A 79 -3.18 -8.31 6.28
CA LEU A 79 -3.23 -9.77 6.24
C LEU A 79 -4.50 -10.27 6.90
N SER A 80 -4.88 -9.69 8.03
CA SER A 80 -6.11 -10.05 8.74
C SER A 80 -7.41 -9.91 7.95
N ILE A 81 -7.45 -9.21 6.81
CA ILE A 81 -8.69 -9.02 6.04
C ILE A 81 -8.57 -9.47 4.59
N VAL A 82 -7.44 -10.06 4.19
CA VAL A 82 -7.22 -10.44 2.80
C VAL A 82 -8.24 -11.45 2.31
N ASP A 83 -8.66 -12.39 3.15
CA ASP A 83 -9.71 -13.38 2.89
C ASP A 83 -11.06 -12.72 2.56
N THR A 84 -11.43 -11.64 3.26
CA THR A 84 -12.66 -10.88 2.99
C THR A 84 -12.66 -10.22 1.61
N LEU A 85 -11.48 -9.96 1.04
CA LEU A 85 -11.34 -9.36 -0.27
C LEU A 85 -11.15 -10.43 -1.34
N ILE A 86 -10.13 -11.28 -1.24
CA ILE A 86 -9.79 -12.23 -2.31
C ILE A 86 -10.72 -13.43 -2.34
N GLY A 87 -11.27 -13.86 -1.19
CA GLY A 87 -12.09 -15.05 -1.05
C GLY A 87 -11.65 -15.95 0.10
N GLU A 88 -12.54 -16.89 0.46
CA GLU A 88 -12.43 -17.76 1.63
C GLU A 88 -11.72 -19.09 1.33
N SER A 89 -11.39 -19.38 0.07
CA SER A 89 -10.63 -20.58 -0.34
C SER A 89 -10.10 -20.43 -1.76
N ALA A 90 -9.16 -21.30 -2.16
CA ALA A 90 -8.75 -21.41 -3.56
C ALA A 90 -9.88 -21.81 -4.52
N SER A 91 -10.98 -22.36 -4.00
CA SER A 91 -12.19 -22.71 -4.76
C SER A 91 -13.32 -21.68 -4.64
N SER A 92 -13.17 -20.66 -3.79
CA SER A 92 -14.17 -19.64 -3.48
C SER A 92 -13.55 -18.24 -3.52
N ILE A 93 -13.11 -17.84 -4.71
CA ILE A 93 -12.57 -16.50 -4.97
C ILE A 93 -13.70 -15.50 -5.23
N ASN A 94 -13.61 -14.32 -4.63
CA ASN A 94 -14.58 -13.25 -4.83
C ASN A 94 -14.49 -12.68 -6.26
N PRO A 95 -15.51 -12.85 -7.12
CA PRO A 95 -15.47 -12.34 -8.48
C PRO A 95 -15.40 -10.81 -8.54
N GLN A 96 -15.92 -10.10 -7.54
CA GLN A 96 -15.85 -8.64 -7.45
C GLN A 96 -14.40 -8.16 -7.31
N PHE A 97 -13.59 -8.84 -6.49
CA PHE A 97 -12.16 -8.57 -6.39
C PHE A 97 -11.44 -8.78 -7.72
N LEU A 98 -11.75 -9.90 -8.40
CA LEU A 98 -11.22 -10.17 -9.74
C LEU A 98 -11.62 -9.10 -10.75
N ASN A 99 -12.84 -8.56 -10.68
CA ASN A 99 -13.29 -7.47 -11.56
C ASN A 99 -12.48 -6.19 -11.34
N TYR A 100 -12.21 -5.81 -10.09
CA TYR A 100 -11.34 -4.67 -9.79
C TYR A 100 -9.92 -4.91 -10.31
N ALA A 101 -9.35 -6.10 -10.06
CA ALA A 101 -8.00 -6.45 -10.48
C ALA A 101 -7.88 -6.47 -12.01
N ASN A 102 -8.85 -7.06 -12.70
CA ASN A 102 -8.89 -7.15 -14.15
C ASN A 102 -9.07 -5.78 -14.80
N THR A 103 -9.79 -4.86 -14.15
CA THR A 103 -9.92 -3.48 -14.64
C THR A 103 -8.57 -2.77 -14.67
N LEU A 104 -7.73 -2.95 -13.63
CA LEU A 104 -6.37 -2.42 -13.63
C LEU A 104 -5.47 -3.17 -14.62
N ALA A 105 -5.55 -4.50 -14.65
CA ALA A 105 -4.72 -5.32 -15.55
C ALA A 105 -4.98 -5.01 -17.03
N ALA A 106 -6.24 -4.74 -17.41
CA ALA A 106 -6.59 -4.36 -18.77
C ALA A 106 -6.02 -3.00 -19.20
N ARG A 107 -5.70 -2.10 -18.25
CA ARG A 107 -5.18 -0.75 -18.52
C ARG A 107 -3.66 -0.69 -18.38
N GLY A 108 -3.17 -1.16 -17.24
CA GLY A 108 -1.76 -1.09 -16.83
C GLY A 108 -0.96 -2.38 -17.03
N GLY A 109 -1.55 -3.42 -17.63
CA GLY A 109 -0.86 -4.67 -17.92
C GLY A 109 -0.65 -5.60 -16.71
N GLY A 110 -1.19 -5.27 -15.54
CA GLY A 110 -1.24 -6.10 -14.34
C GLY A 110 -1.71 -5.32 -13.11
N VAL A 111 -1.70 -5.97 -11.94
CA VAL A 111 -1.89 -5.32 -10.64
C VAL A 111 -0.80 -5.79 -9.67
N THR A 112 -0.25 -4.84 -8.90
CA THR A 112 0.71 -5.13 -7.84
C THR A 112 -0.02 -5.15 -6.51
N ILE A 113 0.14 -6.22 -5.72
CA ILE A 113 -0.55 -6.37 -4.44
C ILE A 113 0.42 -6.83 -3.38
N ARG A 114 0.40 -6.17 -2.22
CA ARG A 114 1.06 -6.61 -1.00
C ARG A 114 0.02 -7.17 -0.04
N VAL A 115 0.34 -8.28 0.62
CA VAL A 115 -0.41 -8.80 1.78
C VAL A 115 0.50 -8.72 3.00
N GLY A 116 0.10 -8.03 4.07
CA GLY A 116 0.96 -7.85 5.25
C GLY A 116 0.33 -6.92 6.28
N GLY A 117 1.08 -5.97 6.81
CA GLY A 117 0.59 -4.88 7.66
C GLY A 117 0.97 -5.14 9.10
N ASN A 118 0.36 -4.43 10.04
CA ASN A 118 0.69 -4.62 11.45
C ASN A 118 0.38 -6.03 11.97
N THR A 119 -0.54 -6.74 11.31
CA THR A 119 -0.91 -8.12 11.63
C THR A 119 0.10 -9.15 11.14
N GLN A 120 1.01 -8.80 10.20
CA GLN A 120 2.03 -9.73 9.72
C GLN A 120 3.04 -10.11 10.82
N ASP A 121 3.35 -9.18 11.74
CA ASP A 121 4.34 -9.41 12.80
C ASP A 121 3.86 -10.41 13.86
N LYS A 122 2.56 -10.70 13.90
CA LYS A 122 1.92 -11.69 14.78
C LYS A 122 1.33 -12.87 14.01
N ALA A 123 1.71 -13.02 12.74
CA ALA A 123 1.14 -14.05 11.89
C ALA A 123 1.84 -15.39 12.11
N ILE A 124 1.05 -16.46 12.21
CA ILE A 124 1.49 -17.84 12.35
C ILE A 124 0.86 -18.63 11.22
N LEU A 125 1.68 -19.28 10.40
CA LEU A 125 1.20 -20.25 9.43
C LEU A 125 0.91 -21.59 10.11
N ASP A 126 -0.35 -22.00 10.11
CA ASP A 126 -0.75 -23.37 10.44
C ASP A 126 -0.73 -24.24 9.19
N THR A 127 0.22 -25.18 9.16
CA THR A 127 0.40 -26.14 8.07
C THR A 127 -0.38 -27.44 8.26
N ASN A 128 -0.97 -27.66 9.44
CA ASN A 128 -1.70 -28.88 9.78
C ASN A 128 -3.22 -28.75 9.63
N SER A 129 -3.74 -27.53 9.55
CA SER A 129 -5.17 -27.31 9.33
C SER A 129 -5.62 -27.86 7.96
N THR A 130 -6.67 -28.69 7.99
CA THR A 130 -7.25 -29.34 6.79
C THR A 130 -8.69 -28.89 6.51
N GLY A 131 -9.11 -27.78 7.11
CA GLY A 131 -10.42 -27.15 6.92
C GLY A 131 -10.67 -26.00 7.90
N GLY A 132 -11.72 -25.20 7.68
CA GLY A 132 -12.02 -24.00 8.47
C GLY A 132 -11.64 -22.70 7.76
N ASP A 133 -11.72 -21.59 8.49
CA ASP A 133 -11.43 -20.25 7.95
C ASP A 133 -9.96 -20.15 7.53
N ILE A 134 -9.67 -19.52 6.38
CA ILE A 134 -8.28 -19.25 5.96
C ILE A 134 -7.54 -18.45 7.02
N ILE A 135 -8.24 -17.54 7.70
CA ILE A 135 -7.71 -16.61 8.68
C ILE A 135 -8.52 -16.71 9.96
N SER A 136 -7.84 -17.03 11.05
CA SER A 136 -8.37 -16.99 12.40
C SER A 136 -7.74 -15.85 13.19
N LYS A 137 -8.56 -15.13 13.97
CA LYS A 137 -8.14 -13.94 14.73
C LYS A 137 -8.32 -14.20 16.21
N THR A 138 -7.23 -14.12 16.96
CA THR A 138 -7.28 -14.19 18.42
C THR A 138 -6.91 -12.84 19.02
N ASN A 139 -7.75 -12.33 19.92
CA ASN A 139 -7.48 -11.06 20.60
C ASN A 139 -6.18 -11.15 21.40
N ASP A 140 -5.27 -10.21 21.17
CA ASP A 140 -4.09 -10.05 22.01
C ASP A 140 -4.41 -9.12 23.19
N SER A 141 -5.01 -9.69 24.23
CA SER A 141 -5.41 -8.95 25.44
C SER A 141 -4.24 -8.41 26.27
N GLY A 142 -3.00 -8.80 25.95
CA GLY A 142 -1.79 -8.34 26.63
C GLY A 142 -1.16 -7.09 26.03
N SER A 143 -1.56 -6.69 24.82
CA SER A 143 -0.95 -5.56 24.12
C SER A 143 -1.54 -4.21 24.57
N THR A 144 -0.66 -3.25 24.82
CA THR A 144 -0.97 -1.85 25.15
C THR A 144 -0.77 -0.91 23.96
N ALA A 145 -0.50 -1.44 22.77
CA ALA A 145 -0.23 -0.64 21.58
C ALA A 145 -1.48 0.15 21.15
N SER A 146 -1.28 1.39 20.67
CA SER A 146 -2.37 2.20 20.11
C SER A 146 -3.00 1.60 18.84
N THR A 147 -2.31 0.63 18.24
CA THR A 147 -2.68 -0.12 17.04
C THR A 147 -2.71 -1.62 17.34
N ASN A 148 -3.18 -2.03 18.53
CA ASN A 148 -3.20 -3.44 18.92
C ASN A 148 -3.83 -4.32 17.83
N THR A 149 -3.01 -5.19 17.24
CA THR A 149 -3.42 -6.16 16.24
C THR A 149 -3.69 -7.52 16.87
N PRO A 150 -4.71 -8.26 16.39
CA PRO A 150 -4.91 -9.63 16.80
C PRO A 150 -3.72 -10.51 16.40
N ILE A 151 -3.54 -11.62 17.12
CA ILE A 151 -2.74 -12.74 16.65
C ILE A 151 -3.48 -13.33 15.45
N ILE A 152 -2.74 -13.58 14.37
CA ILE A 152 -3.29 -14.13 13.14
C ILE A 152 -2.76 -15.53 12.94
N ASP A 153 -3.64 -16.50 12.99
CA ASP A 153 -3.35 -17.84 12.46
C ASP A 153 -3.92 -17.88 11.05
N PHE A 154 -3.10 -18.25 10.07
CA PHE A 154 -3.57 -18.44 8.70
C PHE A 154 -3.09 -19.78 8.14
N THR A 155 -3.81 -20.31 7.17
CA THR A 155 -3.52 -21.62 6.60
C THR A 155 -2.85 -21.53 5.22
N VAL A 156 -2.32 -22.65 4.75
CA VAL A 156 -1.77 -22.77 3.38
C VAL A 156 -2.80 -22.44 2.29
N GLU A 157 -4.10 -22.52 2.58
CA GLU A 157 -5.15 -22.12 1.64
C GLU A 157 -5.08 -20.65 1.24
N LEU A 158 -4.50 -19.76 2.07
CA LEU A 158 -4.27 -18.37 1.66
C LEU A 158 -3.37 -18.30 0.41
N PHE A 159 -2.24 -19.03 0.43
CA PHE A 159 -1.31 -19.03 -0.69
C PHE A 159 -1.92 -19.67 -1.94
N LYS A 160 -2.75 -20.70 -1.77
CA LYS A 160 -3.50 -21.31 -2.88
C LYS A 160 -4.54 -20.36 -3.44
N ALA A 161 -5.26 -19.62 -2.61
CA ALA A 161 -6.21 -18.60 -3.05
C ALA A 161 -5.51 -17.47 -3.84
N MET A 162 -4.37 -16.98 -3.35
CA MET A 162 -3.53 -16.01 -4.06
C MET A 162 -3.00 -16.56 -5.40
N GLN A 163 -2.61 -17.85 -5.44
CA GLN A 163 -2.21 -18.53 -6.67
C GLN A 163 -3.37 -18.62 -7.66
N THR A 164 -4.58 -18.97 -7.21
CA THR A 164 -5.79 -19.00 -8.06
C THR A 164 -6.13 -17.60 -8.59
N VAL A 165 -6.03 -16.55 -7.78
CA VAL A 165 -6.16 -15.17 -8.28
C VAL A 165 -5.13 -14.89 -9.38
N GLY A 166 -3.87 -15.26 -9.16
CA GLY A 166 -2.78 -15.09 -10.13
C GLY A 166 -2.94 -15.90 -11.43
N SER A 167 -3.72 -16.98 -11.42
CA SER A 167 -4.05 -17.74 -12.64
C SER A 167 -5.22 -17.16 -13.43
N LEU A 168 -6.04 -16.31 -12.80
CA LEU A 168 -7.21 -15.66 -13.40
C LEU A 168 -6.93 -14.24 -13.88
N VAL A 169 -6.02 -13.52 -13.22
CA VAL A 169 -5.62 -12.16 -13.58
C VAL A 169 -4.14 -11.94 -13.28
N LYS A 170 -3.44 -11.16 -14.13
CA LYS A 170 -2.00 -10.90 -13.98
C LYS A 170 -1.74 -10.06 -12.72
N VAL A 171 -1.28 -10.73 -11.67
CA VAL A 171 -0.96 -10.13 -10.37
C VAL A 171 0.50 -10.41 -10.02
N GLY A 172 1.19 -9.38 -9.50
CA GLY A 172 2.44 -9.53 -8.76
C GLY A 172 2.21 -9.35 -7.26
N TRP A 173 2.75 -10.25 -6.45
CA TRP A 173 2.55 -10.33 -5.01
C TRP A 173 3.80 -9.92 -4.23
N PHE A 174 3.65 -9.01 -3.28
CA PHE A 174 4.51 -8.95 -2.10
C PHE A 174 3.80 -9.66 -0.95
N PHE A 175 4.55 -10.38 -0.13
CA PHE A 175 3.99 -11.04 1.06
C PHE A 175 4.82 -10.72 2.30
N GLY A 176 4.15 -10.26 3.36
CA GLY A 176 4.76 -9.91 4.63
C GLY A 176 5.18 -11.14 5.42
N ILE A 177 6.38 -11.12 6.00
CA ILE A 177 6.86 -12.16 6.89
C ILE A 177 6.98 -11.62 8.33
N PRO A 178 6.64 -12.42 9.35
CA PRO A 178 6.79 -12.02 10.75
C PRO A 178 8.26 -11.74 11.08
N PHE A 179 8.52 -10.70 11.88
CA PHE A 179 9.88 -10.32 12.25
C PHE A 179 10.15 -10.36 13.75
N VAL A 180 9.15 -10.04 14.58
CA VAL A 180 9.33 -9.85 16.03
C VAL A 180 9.87 -11.12 16.70
N ALA A 181 9.39 -12.31 16.32
CA ALA A 181 9.87 -13.56 16.91
C ALA A 181 11.27 -13.98 16.44
N LEU A 182 11.87 -13.32 15.44
CA LEU A 182 13.16 -13.68 14.82
C LEU A 182 13.22 -15.14 14.34
N ASP A 183 12.10 -15.71 13.93
CA ASP A 183 12.00 -17.10 13.48
C ASP A 183 12.53 -18.14 14.50
N VAL A 184 12.40 -17.86 15.81
CA VAL A 184 12.84 -18.80 16.87
C VAL A 184 12.07 -20.13 16.85
N ASP A 185 10.85 -20.11 16.33
CA ASP A 185 9.95 -21.26 16.21
C ASP A 185 9.96 -21.88 14.80
N GLY A 186 10.70 -21.29 13.85
CA GLY A 186 10.74 -21.70 12.45
C GLY A 186 9.50 -21.33 11.62
N ASN A 187 8.52 -20.61 12.20
CA ASN A 187 7.27 -20.33 11.51
C ASN A 187 7.45 -19.34 10.34
N ALA A 188 8.27 -18.30 10.51
CA ALA A 188 8.57 -17.38 9.42
C ALA A 188 9.30 -18.11 8.28
N GLY A 189 10.16 -19.08 8.59
CA GLY A 189 10.76 -19.98 7.61
C GLY A 189 9.73 -20.76 6.79
N LEU A 190 8.69 -21.31 7.44
CA LEU A 190 7.58 -21.99 6.75
C LEU A 190 6.79 -21.03 5.84
N ILE A 191 6.54 -19.79 6.29
CA ILE A 191 5.88 -18.75 5.49
C ILE A 191 6.69 -18.44 4.24
N VAL A 192 8.01 -18.24 4.38
CA VAL A 192 8.93 -18.01 3.25
C VAL A 192 8.87 -19.16 2.25
N GLN A 193 8.99 -20.40 2.73
CA GLN A 193 8.97 -21.59 1.87
C GLN A 193 7.65 -21.73 1.10
N ASN A 194 6.51 -21.58 1.79
CA ASN A 194 5.18 -21.71 1.16
C ASN A 194 4.91 -20.56 0.18
N SER A 195 5.28 -19.33 0.53
CA SER A 195 5.14 -18.17 -0.37
C SER A 195 5.90 -18.40 -1.69
N MET A 196 7.16 -18.84 -1.61
CA MET A 196 7.95 -19.14 -2.82
C MET A 196 7.38 -20.30 -3.62
N THR A 197 6.87 -21.33 -2.95
CA THR A 197 6.32 -22.53 -3.58
C THR A 197 5.03 -22.25 -4.36
N TYR A 198 4.07 -21.57 -3.73
CA TYR A 198 2.74 -21.37 -4.32
C TYR A 198 2.68 -20.15 -5.24
N LEU A 199 3.35 -19.05 -4.90
CA LEU A 199 3.27 -17.82 -5.68
C LEU A 199 4.28 -17.80 -6.84
N GLY A 200 5.38 -18.55 -6.73
CA GLY A 200 6.34 -18.76 -7.81
C GLY A 200 6.75 -17.46 -8.51
N ASN A 201 6.57 -17.41 -9.83
CA ASN A 201 6.94 -16.24 -10.64
C ASN A 201 6.09 -15.00 -10.36
N SER A 202 4.92 -15.14 -9.74
CA SER A 202 4.10 -14.00 -9.30
C SER A 202 4.60 -13.39 -8.00
N LEU A 203 5.57 -14.00 -7.30
CA LEU A 203 6.18 -13.41 -6.10
C LEU A 203 7.21 -12.34 -6.46
N LEU A 204 6.86 -11.08 -6.21
CA LEU A 204 7.73 -9.93 -6.39
C LEU A 204 8.78 -9.82 -5.29
N GLY A 205 8.40 -10.11 -4.04
CA GLY A 205 9.30 -10.10 -2.90
C GLY A 205 8.61 -10.45 -1.58
N LEU A 206 9.43 -10.72 -0.57
CA LEU A 206 8.98 -11.04 0.79
C LEU A 206 9.29 -9.85 1.69
N GLN A 207 8.27 -9.13 2.13
CA GLN A 207 8.44 -7.95 2.96
C GLN A 207 8.80 -8.37 4.39
N MET A 208 10.02 -8.10 4.79
CA MET A 208 10.51 -8.34 6.14
C MET A 208 10.16 -7.14 7.03
N ALA A 209 9.60 -7.43 8.22
CA ALA A 209 9.14 -6.44 9.19
C ALA A 209 7.98 -5.55 8.69
N ASN A 210 7.33 -4.85 9.61
CA ASN A 210 6.36 -3.81 9.32
C ASN A 210 6.52 -2.65 10.31
N GLU A 211 7.00 -1.50 9.84
CA GLU A 211 7.23 -0.31 10.66
C GLU A 211 8.12 -0.58 11.89
N PRO A 212 9.34 -1.15 11.71
CA PRO A 212 10.23 -1.48 12.83
C PRO A 212 10.61 -0.28 13.69
N ASP A 213 10.53 0.92 13.12
CA ASP A 213 10.73 2.20 13.79
C ASP A 213 9.62 2.57 14.80
N LEU A 214 8.53 1.80 14.83
CA LEU A 214 7.47 1.88 15.83
C LEU A 214 7.59 0.81 16.94
N TYR A 215 8.48 -0.18 16.82
CA TYR A 215 8.48 -1.34 17.72
C TYR A 215 8.71 -0.99 19.19
N ALA A 216 9.57 -0.01 19.49
CA ALA A 216 9.78 0.47 20.86
C ALA A 216 8.52 1.17 21.41
N LYS A 217 7.88 2.01 20.59
CA LYS A 217 6.67 2.76 20.96
C LYS A 217 5.48 1.84 21.17
N ASP A 218 5.34 0.83 20.33
CA ASP A 218 4.22 -0.12 20.34
C ASP A 218 4.48 -1.34 21.24
N SER A 219 5.56 -1.31 22.02
CA SER A 219 5.93 -2.38 22.95
C SER A 219 6.11 -3.76 22.28
N LYS A 220 6.40 -3.80 20.97
CA LYS A 220 6.81 -5.02 20.25
C LYS A 220 8.27 -5.39 20.58
N ARG A 221 9.07 -4.39 20.97
CA ARG A 221 10.47 -4.51 21.41
C ARG A 221 10.70 -3.63 22.65
N GLY A 222 11.89 -3.77 23.25
CA GLY A 222 12.30 -2.92 24.37
C GLY A 222 12.26 -1.42 24.00
N SER A 223 12.05 -0.56 24.99
CA SER A 223 11.84 0.88 24.79
C SER A 223 13.03 1.63 24.18
N THR A 224 14.21 1.01 24.12
CA THR A 224 15.44 1.57 23.53
C THR A 224 15.73 1.03 22.12
N TYR A 225 14.84 0.20 21.56
CA TYR A 225 15.06 -0.45 20.27
C TYR A 225 15.26 0.58 19.15
N GLY A 226 16.43 0.54 18.51
CA GLY A 226 16.86 1.50 17.49
C GLY A 226 17.35 0.82 16.21
N ILE A 227 17.83 1.65 15.27
CA ILE A 227 18.40 1.20 13.99
C ILE A 227 19.48 0.11 14.17
N PRO A 228 20.45 0.22 15.11
CA PRO A 228 21.45 -0.83 15.29
C PRO A 228 20.85 -2.19 15.70
N ASP A 229 19.84 -2.19 16.58
CA ASP A 229 19.15 -3.40 17.00
C ASP A 229 18.38 -4.02 15.83
N PHE A 230 17.71 -3.19 15.02
CA PHE A 230 17.00 -3.65 13.82
C PHE A 230 17.94 -4.28 12.79
N ILE A 231 19.14 -3.72 12.59
CA ILE A 231 20.14 -4.30 11.69
C ILE A 231 20.63 -5.66 12.23
N ALA A 232 20.87 -5.79 13.55
CA ALA A 232 21.26 -7.06 14.16
C ALA A 232 20.15 -8.12 14.08
N ASP A 233 18.91 -7.73 14.30
CA ASP A 233 17.73 -8.59 14.15
C ASP A 233 17.55 -9.03 12.69
N THR A 234 17.78 -8.13 11.73
CA THR A 234 17.76 -8.44 10.29
C THR A 234 18.83 -9.48 9.92
N ALA A 235 20.05 -9.34 10.46
CA ALA A 235 21.10 -10.33 10.26
C ALA A 235 20.68 -11.71 10.79
N THR A 236 20.03 -11.75 11.95
CA THR A 236 19.51 -12.98 12.55
C THR A 236 18.43 -13.62 11.68
N MET A 237 17.48 -12.83 11.18
CA MET A 237 16.44 -13.30 10.27
C MET A 237 17.03 -13.88 8.97
N ILE A 238 17.94 -13.15 8.31
CA ILE A 238 18.58 -13.63 7.07
C ILE A 238 19.32 -14.96 7.27
N GLN A 239 19.91 -15.18 8.45
CA GLN A 239 20.59 -16.45 8.77
C GLN A 239 19.63 -17.62 9.00
N ARG A 240 18.41 -17.36 9.49
CA ARG A 240 17.44 -18.40 9.86
C ARG A 240 16.48 -18.76 8.73
N LEU A 241 16.13 -17.77 7.91
CA LEU A 241 15.19 -17.97 6.82
C LEU A 241 15.80 -18.82 5.69
N PRO A 242 14.99 -19.66 5.01
CA PRO A 242 15.43 -20.49 3.90
C PRO A 242 15.54 -19.68 2.59
N ILE A 243 16.34 -18.61 2.58
CA ILE A 243 16.56 -17.75 1.41
C ILE A 243 17.94 -18.00 0.79
N THR A 244 17.97 -18.26 -0.51
CA THR A 244 19.21 -18.58 -1.26
C THR A 244 19.51 -17.58 -2.37
N SER A 245 18.60 -16.65 -2.61
CA SER A 245 18.73 -15.59 -3.62
C SER A 245 18.02 -14.32 -3.14
N PRO A 246 18.31 -13.15 -3.73
CA PRO A 246 17.67 -11.92 -3.31
C PRO A 246 16.15 -12.00 -3.50
N ILE A 247 15.41 -11.90 -2.41
CA ILE A 247 13.93 -11.93 -2.41
C ILE A 247 13.31 -10.99 -1.38
N ILE A 248 14.09 -10.51 -0.41
CA ILE A 248 13.58 -9.69 0.68
C ILE A 248 13.26 -8.27 0.17
N ALA A 249 12.11 -7.75 0.58
CA ALA A 249 11.79 -6.33 0.58
C ALA A 249 11.97 -5.80 2.01
N GLY A 250 12.75 -4.74 2.17
CA GLY A 250 12.98 -4.07 3.46
C GLY A 250 13.68 -2.72 3.26
N PRO A 251 13.73 -1.83 4.25
CA PRO A 251 13.54 -2.10 5.68
C PRO A 251 12.11 -1.90 6.21
N SER A 252 11.13 -1.58 5.36
CA SER A 252 9.73 -1.39 5.77
C SER A 252 9.52 -0.30 6.84
N VAL A 253 10.39 0.72 6.92
CA VAL A 253 10.26 1.82 7.90
C VAL A 253 9.09 2.74 7.54
N CYS A 254 8.40 3.29 8.55
CA CYS A 254 7.34 4.26 8.33
C CYS A 254 7.83 5.72 8.34
N CYS A 255 8.18 6.20 9.54
CA CYS A 255 7.83 7.57 9.90
C CYS A 255 8.61 8.14 11.09
N ASN A 256 9.12 7.30 11.99
CA ASN A 256 10.00 7.72 13.09
C ASN A 256 11.48 7.66 12.70
N TRP A 257 11.87 6.75 11.81
CA TRP A 257 13.26 6.65 11.33
C TRP A 257 13.38 7.21 9.91
N ASP A 258 14.47 7.93 9.66
CA ASP A 258 14.88 8.29 8.31
C ASP A 258 15.45 7.05 7.62
N VAL A 259 14.86 6.64 6.49
CA VAL A 259 15.37 5.51 5.69
C VAL A 259 16.82 5.74 5.25
N ASN A 260 17.25 6.98 4.99
CA ASN A 260 18.65 7.27 4.67
C ASN A 260 19.57 6.90 5.83
N ALA A 261 19.14 7.14 7.07
CA ALA A 261 19.90 6.77 8.26
C ALA A 261 20.01 5.24 8.38
N VAL A 262 18.93 4.49 8.11
CA VAL A 262 18.95 3.01 8.11
C VAL A 262 19.93 2.47 7.06
N MET A 263 19.90 3.04 5.86
CA MET A 263 20.79 2.64 4.76
C MET A 263 22.26 2.96 5.10
N SER A 264 22.54 4.15 5.62
CA SER A 264 23.89 4.56 6.05
C SER A 264 24.40 3.78 7.27
N GLY A 265 23.49 3.29 8.13
CA GLY A 265 23.78 2.39 9.23
C GLY A 265 24.25 0.99 8.80
N GLY A 266 24.19 0.69 7.51
CA GLY A 266 24.76 -0.52 6.92
C GLY A 266 23.74 -1.56 6.50
N TYR A 267 22.45 -1.24 6.47
CA TYR A 267 21.41 -2.18 6.04
C TYR A 267 21.68 -2.75 4.64
N LEU A 268 21.86 -1.88 3.65
CA LEU A 268 22.11 -2.31 2.28
C LEU A 268 23.52 -2.89 2.09
N THR A 269 24.53 -2.35 2.76
CA THR A 269 25.91 -2.87 2.62
C THR A 269 26.06 -4.28 3.19
N GLN A 270 25.35 -4.59 4.29
CA GLN A 270 25.39 -5.92 4.91
C GLN A 270 24.49 -6.93 4.18
N PHE A 271 23.33 -6.50 3.67
CA PHE A 271 22.29 -7.42 3.21
C PHE A 271 21.99 -7.37 1.71
N ALA A 272 22.77 -6.66 0.90
CA ALA A 272 22.55 -6.50 -0.56
C ALA A 272 22.31 -7.81 -1.34
N SER A 273 22.90 -8.93 -0.90
CA SER A 273 22.73 -10.25 -1.53
C SER A 273 21.40 -10.93 -1.20
N SER A 274 20.71 -10.51 -0.14
CA SER A 274 19.40 -11.02 0.28
C SER A 274 18.26 -10.07 -0.08
N ILE A 275 18.56 -8.77 -0.14
CA ILE A 275 17.61 -7.70 -0.47
C ILE A 275 17.37 -7.66 -1.98
N LYS A 276 16.12 -7.79 -2.40
CA LYS A 276 15.64 -7.57 -3.77
C LYS A 276 15.06 -6.18 -3.96
N VAL A 277 14.36 -5.65 -2.96
CA VAL A 277 13.62 -4.38 -3.03
C VAL A 277 13.92 -3.55 -1.79
N ILE A 278 14.13 -2.24 -1.97
CA ILE A 278 14.09 -1.30 -0.85
C ILE A 278 12.70 -0.73 -0.72
N ASP A 279 12.12 -0.74 0.47
CA ASP A 279 10.78 -0.23 0.67
C ASP A 279 10.59 0.63 1.92
N VAL A 280 9.54 1.44 1.87
CA VAL A 280 9.08 2.31 2.95
C VAL A 280 7.55 2.29 3.02
N ILE A 281 7.04 2.73 4.16
CA ILE A 281 5.63 2.93 4.45
C ILE A 281 5.43 4.41 4.76
N HIS A 282 4.36 5.05 4.31
CA HIS A 282 4.11 6.44 4.71
C HIS A 282 2.65 6.84 4.62
N TYR A 283 2.15 7.48 5.68
CA TYR A 283 0.88 8.20 5.65
C TYR A 283 1.17 9.67 5.96
N PRO A 284 0.65 10.64 5.19
CA PRO A 284 0.93 12.06 5.40
C PRO A 284 0.23 12.60 6.66
N ASN A 285 -0.69 11.84 7.25
CA ASN A 285 -1.40 12.20 8.46
C ASN A 285 -1.87 10.96 9.23
N ASN A 286 -2.45 11.13 10.42
CA ASN A 286 -2.95 10.05 11.25
C ASN A 286 -4.26 10.43 11.96
N ASN A 287 -5.27 9.56 11.89
CA ASN A 287 -6.52 9.72 12.62
C ASN A 287 -6.52 8.92 13.95
N CYS A 288 -5.35 8.82 14.60
CA CYS A 288 -5.16 7.92 15.74
C CYS A 288 -5.60 8.52 17.09
N LYS A 289 -5.88 9.83 17.14
CA LYS A 289 -6.28 10.54 18.37
C LYS A 289 -7.77 10.83 18.37
N THR A 290 -8.38 10.76 19.54
CA THR A 290 -9.81 11.04 19.76
C THR A 290 -9.99 12.26 20.68
N GLY A 291 -11.22 12.75 20.80
CA GLY A 291 -11.56 13.86 21.69
C GLY A 291 -10.91 15.19 21.26
N SER A 292 -10.47 16.00 22.23
CA SER A 292 -9.89 17.33 21.97
C SER A 292 -8.54 17.30 21.24
N SER A 293 -7.87 16.15 21.20
CA SER A 293 -6.62 15.95 20.45
C SER A 293 -6.85 15.36 19.05
N ALA A 294 -8.10 15.10 18.65
CA ALA A 294 -8.40 14.62 17.32
C ALA A 294 -8.08 15.69 16.26
N VAL A 295 -7.48 15.25 15.15
CA VAL A 295 -7.30 16.12 13.98
C VAL A 295 -8.67 16.42 13.40
N VAL A 296 -8.95 17.69 13.14
CA VAL A 296 -10.21 18.12 12.50
C VAL A 296 -10.08 17.93 10.98
N PRO A 297 -10.87 17.05 10.33
CA PRO A 297 -10.72 16.78 8.90
C PRO A 297 -10.76 18.03 8.01
N GLN A 298 -11.62 19.01 8.36
CA GLN A 298 -11.75 20.27 7.64
C GLN A 298 -10.46 21.10 7.62
N SER A 299 -9.62 21.03 8.67
CA SER A 299 -8.38 21.83 8.74
C SER A 299 -7.26 21.26 7.89
N VAL A 300 -7.32 19.97 7.53
CA VAL A 300 -6.27 19.29 6.76
C VAL A 300 -6.60 19.11 5.28
N LEU A 301 -7.87 19.22 4.88
CA LEU A 301 -8.33 19.00 3.49
C LEU A 301 -7.52 19.79 2.46
N ALA A 302 -7.27 21.09 2.72
CA ALA A 302 -6.54 21.94 1.78
C ALA A 302 -5.13 21.42 1.49
N SER A 303 -4.49 20.75 2.46
CA SER A 303 -3.14 20.21 2.28
C SER A 303 -3.09 19.06 1.29
N TYR A 304 -4.17 18.27 1.16
CA TYR A 304 -4.29 17.19 0.17
C TYR A 304 -4.50 17.69 -1.26
N LEU A 305 -4.94 18.94 -1.42
CA LEU A 305 -5.21 19.57 -2.72
C LEU A 305 -4.08 20.52 -3.17
N SER A 306 -2.88 20.36 -2.59
CA SER A 306 -1.69 21.17 -2.87
C SER A 306 -0.56 20.31 -3.44
N HIS A 307 -0.18 20.58 -4.69
CA HIS A 307 0.94 19.89 -5.35
C HIS A 307 2.27 20.10 -4.61
N THR A 308 2.52 21.29 -4.05
CA THR A 308 3.72 21.55 -3.24
C THR A 308 3.80 20.63 -2.02
N ASN A 309 2.66 20.31 -1.40
CA ASN A 309 2.67 19.36 -0.29
C ASN A 309 2.98 17.94 -0.77
N VAL A 310 2.41 17.52 -1.90
CA VAL A 310 2.71 16.23 -2.53
C VAL A 310 4.20 16.09 -2.88
N GLN A 311 4.83 17.13 -3.43
CA GLN A 311 6.29 17.16 -3.63
C GLN A 311 7.04 17.01 -2.30
N GLY A 312 6.58 17.69 -1.25
CA GLY A 312 7.11 17.57 0.10
C GLY A 312 7.02 16.15 0.67
N LEU A 313 5.99 15.37 0.33
CA LEU A 313 5.85 13.98 0.77
C LEU A 313 6.86 13.03 0.13
N VAL A 314 7.31 13.31 -1.11
CA VAL A 314 8.28 12.45 -1.82
C VAL A 314 9.73 12.87 -1.55
N SER A 315 9.97 14.17 -1.33
CA SER A 315 11.31 14.73 -1.17
C SER A 315 12.24 14.02 -0.16
N PRO A 316 11.78 13.55 1.02
CA PRO A 316 12.67 12.93 2.01
C PRO A 316 13.27 11.61 1.52
N TYR A 317 12.61 10.95 0.58
CA TYR A 317 13.00 9.63 0.08
C TYR A 317 13.98 9.68 -1.09
N LEU A 318 14.16 10.84 -1.75
CA LEU A 318 14.94 10.93 -2.99
C LEU A 318 16.40 10.48 -2.81
N GLY A 319 17.02 10.75 -1.66
CA GLY A 319 18.37 10.27 -1.35
C GLY A 319 18.45 8.73 -1.25
N ALA A 320 17.48 8.11 -0.59
CA ALA A 320 17.41 6.67 -0.43
C ALA A 320 17.06 5.97 -1.74
N VAL A 321 16.22 6.60 -2.57
CA VAL A 321 15.94 6.14 -3.93
C VAL A 321 17.24 6.09 -4.75
N GLN A 322 18.03 7.18 -4.77
CA GLN A 322 19.31 7.17 -5.49
C GLN A 322 20.26 6.08 -4.96
N THR A 323 20.31 5.90 -3.64
CA THR A 323 21.13 4.85 -3.01
C THR A 323 20.68 3.45 -3.42
N ALA A 324 19.37 3.17 -3.44
CA ALA A 324 18.81 1.88 -3.84
C ALA A 324 19.10 1.58 -5.32
N LEU A 325 18.88 2.56 -6.20
CA LEU A 325 19.12 2.42 -7.63
C LEU A 325 20.60 2.21 -7.96
N ALA A 326 21.51 2.91 -7.26
CA ALA A 326 22.95 2.70 -7.41
C ALA A 326 23.39 1.26 -7.05
N ALA A 327 22.63 0.57 -6.20
CA ALA A 327 22.83 -0.83 -5.86
C ALA A 327 21.97 -1.81 -6.70
N GLY A 328 21.31 -1.30 -7.75
CA GLY A 328 20.46 -2.09 -8.64
C GLY A 328 19.18 -2.61 -7.98
N LYS A 329 18.66 -1.90 -6.96
CA LYS A 329 17.44 -2.27 -6.24
C LYS A 329 16.30 -1.27 -6.57
N PRO A 330 15.11 -1.74 -6.93
CA PRO A 330 13.93 -0.88 -7.00
C PRO A 330 13.59 -0.32 -5.62
N PHE A 331 12.95 0.86 -5.60
CA PHE A 331 12.46 1.50 -4.39
C PHE A 331 10.93 1.55 -4.42
N VAL A 332 10.26 1.11 -3.35
CA VAL A 332 8.81 0.90 -3.33
C VAL A 332 8.17 1.61 -2.14
N MET A 333 7.05 2.29 -2.37
CA MET A 333 6.14 2.72 -1.32
C MET A 333 5.20 1.55 -1.03
N MET A 334 5.58 0.68 -0.10
CA MET A 334 4.93 -0.62 0.14
C MET A 334 3.56 -0.46 0.80
N GLU A 335 3.36 0.63 1.52
CA GLU A 335 2.07 0.94 2.12
C GLU A 335 1.92 2.46 2.27
N THR A 336 0.81 2.97 1.76
CA THR A 336 0.43 4.37 1.97
C THR A 336 -1.08 4.52 1.87
N ASN A 337 -1.61 5.59 2.46
CA ASN A 337 -2.91 6.14 2.12
C ASN A 337 -3.04 7.56 2.68
N THR A 338 -4.21 8.17 2.54
CA THR A 338 -4.50 9.54 3.00
C THR A 338 -4.14 9.78 4.47
N ALA A 339 -4.52 8.90 5.40
CA ALA A 339 -4.10 8.99 6.80
C ALA A 339 -4.16 7.62 7.47
N SER A 340 -3.23 7.34 8.37
CA SER A 340 -3.25 6.09 9.16
C SER A 340 -4.42 6.11 10.17
N CYS A 341 -4.65 4.98 10.85
CA CYS A 341 -5.78 4.79 11.76
C CYS A 341 -7.13 5.03 11.05
N ALA A 342 -7.39 4.26 10.00
CA ALA A 342 -8.63 4.25 9.20
C ALA A 342 -8.93 5.49 8.34
N GLY A 343 -8.14 6.56 8.40
CA GLY A 343 -8.36 7.74 7.58
C GLY A 343 -9.43 8.68 8.15
N PHE A 344 -9.67 9.81 7.48
CA PHE A 344 -10.58 10.86 7.93
C PHE A 344 -11.90 10.88 7.14
N PRO A 345 -13.05 10.98 7.83
CA PRO A 345 -14.34 11.19 7.17
C PRO A 345 -14.34 12.52 6.41
N GLY A 346 -14.84 12.50 5.17
CA GLY A 346 -14.91 13.66 4.29
C GLY A 346 -13.60 14.07 3.62
N VAL A 347 -12.47 13.43 3.96
CA VAL A 347 -11.19 13.55 3.21
C VAL A 347 -10.90 12.24 2.50
N SER A 348 -10.70 11.16 3.26
CA SER A 348 -10.25 9.85 2.77
C SER A 348 -11.28 9.17 1.86
N ASN A 349 -12.57 9.31 2.19
CA ASN A 349 -13.70 8.79 1.43
C ASN A 349 -14.35 9.85 0.51
N SER A 350 -13.61 10.89 0.11
CA SER A 350 -14.11 11.95 -0.77
C SER A 350 -13.39 11.97 -2.12
N PHE A 351 -13.93 12.68 -3.12
CA PHE A 351 -13.24 12.88 -4.40
C PHE A 351 -11.85 13.56 -4.26
N ALA A 352 -11.60 14.29 -3.16
CA ALA A 352 -10.28 14.86 -2.90
C ALA A 352 -9.20 13.79 -2.76
N SER A 353 -9.51 12.60 -2.22
CA SER A 353 -8.53 11.52 -2.13
C SER A 353 -8.16 10.96 -3.50
N ALA A 354 -9.10 10.92 -4.46
CA ALA A 354 -8.80 10.52 -5.84
C ALA A 354 -7.80 11.48 -6.51
N LEU A 355 -8.03 12.80 -6.40
CA LEU A 355 -7.14 13.82 -6.95
C LEU A 355 -5.76 13.77 -6.30
N TRP A 356 -5.72 13.71 -4.97
CA TRP A 356 -4.49 13.56 -4.20
C TRP A 356 -3.73 12.28 -4.57
N GLY A 357 -4.43 11.17 -4.73
CA GLY A 357 -3.82 9.89 -5.08
C GLY A 357 -3.15 9.92 -6.45
N ILE A 358 -3.80 10.53 -7.45
CA ILE A 358 -3.21 10.70 -8.79
C ILE A 358 -1.92 11.53 -8.70
N ASP A 359 -1.98 12.69 -8.04
CA ASP A 359 -0.82 13.58 -7.91
C ASP A 359 0.33 12.89 -7.15
N TYR A 360 0.03 12.28 -6.00
CA TYR A 360 1.04 11.61 -5.18
C TYR A 360 1.65 10.39 -5.88
N GLY A 361 0.83 9.59 -6.57
CA GLY A 361 1.29 8.48 -7.39
C GLY A 361 2.25 8.92 -8.49
N MET A 362 1.83 9.89 -9.31
CA MET A 362 2.67 10.41 -10.39
C MET A 362 3.92 11.13 -9.89
N GLN A 363 3.86 11.78 -8.72
CA GLN A 363 5.03 12.38 -8.08
C GLN A 363 6.02 11.33 -7.58
N MET A 364 5.56 10.19 -7.05
CA MET A 364 6.42 9.05 -6.69
C MET A 364 7.06 8.43 -7.94
N ALA A 365 6.29 8.25 -9.02
CA ALA A 365 6.81 7.77 -10.30
C ALA A 365 7.93 8.69 -10.85
N TYR A 366 7.71 10.01 -10.83
CA TYR A 366 8.73 11.03 -11.14
C TYR A 366 9.96 10.90 -10.23
N GLY A 367 9.74 10.59 -8.95
CA GLY A 367 10.78 10.36 -7.95
C GLY A 367 11.51 9.01 -8.06
N ASN A 368 11.31 8.24 -9.14
CA ASN A 368 11.90 6.91 -9.37
C ASN A 368 11.44 5.79 -8.43
N PHE A 369 10.26 5.89 -7.84
CA PHE A 369 9.63 4.74 -7.21
C PHE A 369 9.22 3.74 -8.28
N SER A 370 9.30 2.44 -7.96
CA SER A 370 8.90 1.35 -8.86
C SER A 370 7.46 0.91 -8.67
N TYR A 371 6.93 1.04 -7.44
CA TYR A 371 5.54 0.79 -7.08
C TYR A 371 5.11 1.69 -5.93
N ALA A 372 3.82 1.98 -5.84
CA ALA A 372 3.19 2.55 -4.66
C ALA A 372 1.83 1.91 -4.39
N LEU A 373 1.59 1.47 -3.15
CA LEU A 373 0.49 0.57 -2.84
C LEU A 373 -0.49 1.21 -1.85
N TYR A 374 -1.74 1.43 -2.29
CA TYR A 374 -2.77 1.99 -1.42
C TYR A 374 -3.31 0.94 -0.45
N HIS A 375 -3.31 1.29 0.83
CA HIS A 375 -3.63 0.35 1.89
C HIS A 375 -5.13 0.09 2.06
N PHE A 376 -5.47 -1.14 2.46
CA PHE A 376 -6.79 -1.59 2.91
C PHE A 376 -6.72 -1.92 4.40
N GLY A 377 -7.41 -1.12 5.23
CA GLY A 377 -7.38 -1.23 6.69
C GLY A 377 -8.57 -1.99 7.29
N GLY A 378 -9.29 -2.76 6.46
CA GLY A 378 -10.52 -3.44 6.84
C GLY A 378 -11.78 -2.57 6.73
N GLN A 379 -12.93 -3.11 7.15
CA GLN A 379 -14.26 -2.52 6.92
C GLN A 379 -14.48 -1.12 7.54
N ASN A 380 -13.68 -0.76 8.55
CA ASN A 380 -13.77 0.50 9.26
C ASN A 380 -12.84 1.59 8.68
N ALA A 381 -12.16 1.34 7.56
CA ALA A 381 -11.29 2.33 6.94
C ALA A 381 -12.03 3.18 5.89
N TYR A 382 -11.96 4.50 6.04
CA TYR A 382 -12.46 5.49 5.09
C TYR A 382 -11.64 5.52 3.79
N TYR A 383 -10.39 5.07 3.85
CA TYR A 383 -9.44 5.20 2.76
C TYR A 383 -9.39 3.99 1.82
N ASN A 384 -10.23 2.97 2.04
CA ASN A 384 -10.20 1.75 1.23
C ASN A 384 -10.45 2.07 -0.25
N PRO A 385 -9.63 1.55 -1.18
CA PRO A 385 -9.95 1.62 -2.62
C PRO A 385 -11.31 1.00 -2.95
N PHE A 386 -11.68 -0.09 -2.28
CA PHE A 386 -13.03 -0.63 -2.29
C PHE A 386 -13.28 -1.42 -1.01
N THR A 387 -14.55 -1.59 -0.67
CA THR A 387 -14.98 -2.27 0.57
C THR A 387 -15.94 -3.39 0.23
N ALA A 388 -15.63 -4.60 0.69
CA ALA A 388 -16.55 -5.73 0.66
C ALA A 388 -17.75 -5.46 1.60
N PRO A 389 -18.92 -6.09 1.36
CA PRO A 389 -20.12 -5.82 2.15
C PRO A 389 -19.97 -6.14 3.64
N ILE A 390 -20.69 -5.41 4.48
CA ILE A 390 -20.72 -5.58 5.94
C ILE A 390 -22.09 -6.17 6.32
N ASP A 391 -22.38 -7.44 5.99
CA ASP A 391 -23.62 -8.22 6.30
C ASP A 391 -24.18 -8.98 5.06
N ASN A 392 -25.47 -9.34 5.09
CA ASN A 392 -26.24 -9.95 4.00
C ASN A 392 -26.46 -9.01 2.79
N THR A 393 -25.95 -7.77 2.82
CA THR A 393 -25.88 -6.95 1.61
C THR A 393 -24.85 -7.56 0.66
N THR A 394 -25.18 -7.68 -0.62
CA THR A 394 -24.27 -8.28 -1.61
C THR A 394 -23.38 -7.23 -2.29
N GLN A 395 -23.52 -5.95 -1.93
CA GLN A 395 -22.97 -4.84 -2.69
C GLN A 395 -21.62 -4.36 -2.14
N TRP A 396 -20.59 -4.50 -2.97
CA TRP A 396 -19.29 -3.87 -2.76
C TRP A 396 -19.38 -2.37 -3.02
N THR A 397 -18.65 -1.58 -2.24
CA THR A 397 -18.59 -0.12 -2.39
C THR A 397 -17.22 0.28 -2.95
N THR A 398 -17.20 1.00 -4.07
CA THR A 398 -15.97 1.60 -4.61
C THR A 398 -15.62 2.88 -3.85
N GLY A 399 -14.43 2.92 -3.26
CA GLY A 399 -13.90 4.12 -2.62
C GLY A 399 -13.33 5.11 -3.66
N PRO A 400 -13.35 6.43 -3.41
CA PRO A 400 -12.86 7.41 -4.38
C PRO A 400 -11.39 7.23 -4.76
N ILE A 401 -10.54 6.78 -3.84
CA ILE A 401 -9.10 6.58 -4.12
C ILE A 401 -8.86 5.51 -5.21
N PHE A 402 -9.77 4.54 -5.42
CA PHE A 402 -9.61 3.56 -6.50
C PHE A 402 -9.60 4.21 -7.90
N TYR A 403 -10.26 5.35 -8.07
CA TYR A 403 -10.21 6.09 -9.32
C TYR A 403 -8.80 6.64 -9.62
N ALA A 404 -7.96 6.84 -8.60
CA ALA A 404 -6.54 7.14 -8.81
C ALA A 404 -5.80 5.97 -9.44
N ASN A 405 -6.04 4.73 -8.97
CA ASN A 405 -5.47 3.53 -9.61
C ASN A 405 -5.87 3.45 -11.10
N LEU A 406 -7.14 3.72 -11.42
CA LEU A 406 -7.64 3.67 -12.80
C LEU A 406 -6.95 4.70 -13.71
N VAL A 407 -6.90 5.97 -13.29
CA VAL A 407 -6.33 7.06 -14.10
C VAL A 407 -4.84 6.84 -14.32
N VAL A 408 -4.10 6.43 -13.28
CA VAL A 408 -2.65 6.21 -13.40
C VAL A 408 -2.34 4.96 -14.24
N ALA A 409 -3.09 3.87 -14.08
CA ALA A 409 -2.94 2.69 -14.92
C ALA A 409 -3.19 3.00 -16.41
N GLU A 410 -4.21 3.81 -16.72
CA GLU A 410 -4.48 4.27 -18.09
C GLU A 410 -3.38 5.18 -18.63
N ALA A 411 -2.89 6.12 -17.82
CA ALA A 411 -1.87 7.08 -18.22
C ALA A 411 -0.51 6.41 -18.51
N LEU A 412 -0.16 5.37 -17.74
CA LEU A 412 1.08 4.61 -17.91
C LEU A 412 0.95 3.52 -18.98
N GLY A 413 -0.23 2.92 -19.14
CA GLY A 413 -0.50 1.89 -20.14
C GLY A 413 0.17 0.54 -19.85
N GLN A 414 0.04 -0.42 -20.78
CA GLN A 414 0.48 -1.81 -20.58
C GLN A 414 1.99 -2.06 -20.80
N SER A 415 2.78 -1.02 -21.04
CA SER A 415 4.13 -1.11 -21.66
C SER A 415 5.11 -2.06 -20.99
#